data_AF-A0A3G8Y323-F1
#
_entry.id   AF-A0A3G8Y323-F1
#
_cell.length_a   1.000
_cell.length_b   1.000
_cell.length_c   1.000
_cell.angle_alpha   90.00
_cell.angle_beta   90.00
_cell.angle_gamma   90.00
#
_symmetry.space_group_name_H-M   'P 1'
#
loop_
_entity.id
_entity.type
_entity.pdbx_description
1 polymer ?
#
loop_
_entity_poly.entity_id
_entity_poly.type
_entity_poly.pdbx_seq_one_letter_code
_entity_poly.pdbx_strand_id
1 'polypeptide(L)'
;MKNITIFLFVFLIAVVKAQTVSDYKYIVIPAEFNDFKDNKAYGLSNLLEKSLKAKKYTVLPATKNNWPADALINPCSILNTDLLNDKSMFRNKLILQFKDCNNKVVFNEKGSSMIKEFEPGFQDALKQTLVKIPVSNPTTTVNKIAETTSTEPIKKQLQDSKEAILQTSNVVRYSNGTISVQKIQIDNSQFILVDGNSSVPFATLKSTTKEGVFRVKLGSGESTIGYYENANIVIEMPKANGDYIKEVFAAK
;
A
#
# COMPACT_ATOMS: atom_id res chain seq x y z
N MET A 1 29.91 29.08 52.14
CA MET A 1 29.47 29.44 50.77
C MET A 1 29.17 28.16 50.02
N LYS A 2 28.05 28.17 49.31
CA LYS A 2 27.24 27.01 48.93
C LYS A 2 27.63 26.59 47.51
N ASN A 3 28.51 25.61 47.40
CA ASN A 3 29.01 25.11 46.12
C ASN A 3 28.00 24.11 45.57
N ILE A 4 26.87 24.60 45.06
CA ILE A 4 25.96 23.83 44.23
C ILE A 4 26.63 23.75 42.85
N THR A 5 27.42 22.71 42.65
CA THR A 5 27.85 22.30 41.32
C THR A 5 26.61 21.78 40.60
N ILE A 6 26.07 22.64 39.74
CA ILE A 6 24.93 22.41 38.87
C ILE A 6 25.25 21.21 37.96
N PHE A 7 24.67 20.06 38.27
CA PHE A 7 24.62 18.91 37.36
C PHE A 7 23.52 19.21 36.33
N LEU A 8 23.89 19.88 35.23
CA LEU A 8 22.99 20.20 34.13
C LEU A 8 22.71 18.93 33.32
N PHE A 9 21.78 18.11 33.79
CA PHE A 9 21.25 16.98 33.03
C PHE A 9 20.25 17.52 32.01
N VAL A 10 20.73 17.92 30.83
CA VAL A 10 19.87 18.25 29.69
C VAL A 10 19.26 16.94 29.19
N PHE A 11 18.04 16.65 29.64
CA PHE A 11 17.25 15.53 29.14
C PHE A 11 16.79 15.87 27.72
N LEU A 12 17.50 15.38 26.71
CA LEU A 12 17.11 15.50 25.31
C LEU A 12 15.90 14.59 25.09
N ILE A 13 14.69 15.12 25.29
CA ILE A 13 13.45 14.41 24.92
C ILE A 13 13.39 14.36 23.40
N ALA A 14 13.95 13.32 22.81
CA ALA A 14 13.62 12.94 21.44
C ALA A 14 12.15 12.51 21.44
N VAL A 15 11.25 13.40 21.02
CA VAL A 15 9.84 13.07 20.81
C VAL A 15 9.77 12.16 19.59
N VAL A 16 9.91 10.85 19.81
CA VAL A 16 9.55 9.84 18.82
C VAL A 16 8.04 9.96 18.65
N LYS A 17 7.59 10.56 17.56
CA LYS A 17 6.16 10.51 17.21
C LYS A 17 5.81 9.05 16.99
N ALA A 18 5.06 8.47 17.93
CA ALA A 18 4.46 7.16 17.76
C ALA A 18 3.53 7.24 16.55
N GLN A 19 3.76 6.38 15.55
CA GLN A 19 2.94 6.34 14.36
C GLN A 19 1.55 5.86 14.76
N THR A 20 0.54 6.69 14.51
CA THR A 20 -0.84 6.38 14.90
C THR A 20 -1.59 5.79 13.71
N VAL A 21 -2.59 4.94 13.96
CA VAL A 21 -3.44 4.36 12.90
C VAL A 21 -4.13 5.44 12.08
N SER A 22 -4.50 6.56 12.71
CA SER A 22 -5.16 7.69 12.05
C SER A 22 -4.31 8.35 10.97
N ASP A 23 -2.98 8.19 11.01
CA ASP A 23 -2.09 8.77 9.99
C ASP A 23 -2.17 8.04 8.64
N TYR A 24 -2.83 6.87 8.60
CA TYR A 24 -2.96 6.05 7.41
C TYR A 24 -4.27 6.30 6.67
N LYS A 25 -4.19 6.36 5.34
CA LYS A 25 -5.33 6.53 4.44
C LYS A 25 -5.94 5.19 4.02
N TYR A 26 -5.08 4.20 3.81
CA TYR A 26 -5.43 2.92 3.21
C TYR A 26 -5.30 1.76 4.18
N ILE A 27 -6.26 0.84 4.14
CA ILE A 27 -6.22 -0.40 4.91
C ILE A 27 -6.54 -1.57 3.98
N VAL A 28 -5.66 -2.56 3.93
CA VAL A 28 -5.89 -3.82 3.23
C VAL A 28 -6.56 -4.80 4.18
N ILE A 29 -7.67 -5.37 3.73
CA ILE A 29 -8.35 -6.47 4.41
C ILE A 29 -8.10 -7.74 3.58
N PRO A 30 -7.52 -8.80 4.16
CA PRO A 30 -7.35 -10.05 3.46
C PRO A 30 -8.71 -10.69 3.19
N ALA A 31 -8.81 -11.51 2.14
CA ALA A 31 -10.05 -12.24 1.85
C ALA A 31 -10.47 -13.13 3.03
N GLU A 32 -9.47 -13.73 3.70
CA GLU A 32 -9.64 -14.61 4.85
C GLU A 32 -8.53 -14.35 5.89
N PHE A 33 -8.87 -14.51 7.16
CA PHE A 33 -7.92 -14.40 8.26
C PHE A 33 -7.45 -15.80 8.66
N ASN A 34 -6.13 -15.97 8.87
CA ASN A 34 -5.51 -17.28 9.10
C ASN A 34 -6.19 -18.10 10.20
N ASP A 35 -6.48 -17.46 11.34
CA ASP A 35 -7.07 -18.11 12.52
C ASP A 35 -8.58 -18.40 12.37
N PHE A 36 -9.20 -17.91 11.28
CA PHE A 36 -10.62 -18.03 10.99
C PHE A 36 -10.89 -18.65 9.61
N LYS A 37 -9.87 -19.17 8.92
CA LYS A 37 -9.97 -19.72 7.54
C LYS A 37 -11.04 -20.80 7.39
N ASP A 38 -11.13 -21.69 8.38
CA ASP A 38 -12.10 -22.80 8.36
C ASP A 38 -13.54 -22.31 8.60
N ASN A 39 -13.72 -21.06 9.01
CA ASN A 39 -15.00 -20.47 9.40
C ASN A 39 -15.27 -19.16 8.64
N LYS A 40 -15.32 -19.24 7.30
CA LYS A 40 -15.71 -18.10 6.43
C LYS A 40 -17.08 -17.48 6.80
N ALA A 41 -17.89 -18.20 7.59
CA ALA A 41 -19.23 -17.83 8.01
C ALA A 41 -19.31 -16.69 9.04
N TYR A 42 -18.24 -16.33 9.76
CA TYR A 42 -18.40 -15.36 10.86
C TYR A 42 -18.61 -13.90 10.43
N GLY A 43 -18.55 -13.59 9.13
CA GLY A 43 -18.84 -12.25 8.59
C GLY A 43 -17.88 -11.15 9.04
N LEU A 44 -16.72 -11.50 9.60
CA LEU A 44 -15.78 -10.56 10.22
C LEU A 44 -15.19 -9.57 9.22
N SER A 45 -14.83 -10.03 8.01
CA SER A 45 -14.26 -9.17 6.96
C SER A 45 -15.23 -8.07 6.54
N ASN A 46 -16.52 -8.41 6.35
CA ASN A 46 -17.56 -7.45 5.97
C ASN A 46 -17.82 -6.43 7.08
N LEU A 47 -17.93 -6.90 8.33
CA LEU A 47 -18.11 -6.04 9.49
C LEU A 47 -16.95 -5.05 9.65
N LEU A 48 -15.71 -5.54 9.55
CA LEU A 48 -14.50 -4.72 9.58
C LEU A 48 -14.49 -3.69 8.46
N GLU A 49 -14.75 -4.11 7.21
CA GLU A 49 -14.78 -3.24 6.04
C GLU A 49 -15.78 -2.09 6.22
N LYS A 50 -17.02 -2.41 6.62
CA LYS A 50 -18.07 -1.42 6.83
C LYS A 50 -17.68 -0.42 7.92
N SER A 51 -17.12 -0.89 9.03
CA SER A 51 -16.71 -0.04 10.15
C SER A 51 -15.51 0.85 9.82
N LEU A 52 -14.53 0.35 9.05
CA LEU A 52 -13.39 1.14 8.61
C LEU A 52 -13.79 2.23 7.60
N LYS A 53 -14.67 1.89 6.65
CA LYS A 53 -15.27 2.87 5.73
C LYS A 53 -16.03 3.97 6.49
N ALA A 54 -16.79 3.61 7.51
CA ALA A 54 -17.48 4.58 8.38
C ALA A 54 -16.50 5.50 9.13
N LYS A 55 -15.26 5.05 9.38
CA LYS A 55 -14.17 5.84 9.97
C LYS A 55 -13.28 6.53 8.93
N LYS A 56 -13.76 6.68 7.68
CA LYS A 56 -13.10 7.38 6.57
C LYS A 56 -11.81 6.72 6.04
N TYR A 57 -11.55 5.47 6.38
CA TYR A 57 -10.47 4.71 5.73
C TYR A 57 -10.91 4.21 4.36
N THR A 58 -9.98 4.17 3.41
CA THR A 58 -10.21 3.52 2.11
C THR A 58 -9.74 2.08 2.21
N VAL A 59 -10.69 1.15 2.10
CA VAL A 59 -10.40 -0.29 2.15
C VAL A 59 -9.95 -0.77 0.77
N LEU A 60 -8.77 -1.39 0.73
CA LEU A 60 -8.19 -1.96 -0.48
C LEU A 60 -8.32 -3.48 -0.48
N PRO A 61 -8.59 -4.11 -1.64
CA PRO A 61 -8.58 -5.56 -1.76
C PRO A 61 -7.15 -6.10 -1.62
N ALA A 62 -7.00 -7.39 -1.28
CA ALA A 62 -5.69 -8.03 -1.23
C ALA A 62 -4.94 -8.00 -2.57
N THR A 63 -5.67 -7.96 -3.69
CA THR A 63 -5.10 -7.90 -5.04
C THR A 63 -4.79 -6.46 -5.44
N LYS A 64 -3.56 -6.20 -5.89
CA LYS A 64 -3.06 -4.84 -6.22
C LYS A 64 -3.58 -4.25 -7.53
N ASN A 65 -4.22 -5.04 -8.39
CA ASN A 65 -4.58 -4.66 -9.76
C ASN A 65 -5.50 -3.42 -9.84
N ASN A 66 -6.24 -3.14 -8.77
CA ASN A 66 -7.20 -2.04 -8.70
C ASN A 66 -6.86 -1.05 -7.58
N TRP A 67 -5.63 -1.07 -7.09
CA TRP A 67 -5.20 -0.09 -6.08
C TRP A 67 -5.03 1.28 -6.72
N PRO A 68 -5.33 2.35 -5.97
CA PRO A 68 -5.08 3.69 -6.45
C PRO A 68 -3.57 3.95 -6.59
N ALA A 69 -3.21 4.82 -7.53
CA ALA A 69 -1.83 5.12 -7.89
C ALA A 69 -0.99 5.58 -6.70
N ASP A 70 -1.55 6.42 -5.81
CA ASP A 70 -0.86 6.91 -4.62
C ASP A 70 -0.52 5.79 -3.63
N ALA A 71 -1.40 4.79 -3.47
CA ALA A 71 -1.13 3.59 -2.68
C ALA A 71 -0.04 2.71 -3.31
N LEU A 72 0.01 2.63 -4.64
CA LEU A 72 1.02 1.85 -5.37
C LEU A 72 2.41 2.51 -5.30
N ILE A 73 2.47 3.84 -5.36
CA ILE A 73 3.70 4.62 -5.27
C ILE A 73 4.24 4.62 -3.83
N ASN A 74 3.36 4.75 -2.83
CA ASN A 74 3.75 4.76 -1.42
C ASN A 74 3.07 3.62 -0.63
N PRO A 75 3.65 2.40 -0.64
CA PRO A 75 3.08 1.26 0.08
C PRO A 75 3.09 1.43 1.60
N CYS A 76 3.92 2.34 2.15
CA CYS A 76 3.94 2.63 3.59
C CYS A 76 2.80 3.55 4.05
N SER A 77 1.97 4.04 3.13
CA SER A 77 0.70 4.69 3.44
C SER A 77 -0.45 3.70 3.70
N ILE A 78 -0.16 2.39 3.66
CA ILE A 78 -1.11 1.30 3.74
C ILE A 78 -0.87 0.47 5.01
N LEU A 79 -1.96 0.11 5.70
CA LEU A 79 -1.96 -0.87 6.78
C LEU A 79 -2.48 -2.22 6.31
N ASN A 80 -1.82 -3.29 6.71
CA ASN A 80 -2.30 -4.66 6.54
C ASN A 80 -3.05 -5.09 7.80
N THR A 81 -4.27 -5.59 7.63
CA THR A 81 -5.09 -6.05 8.76
C THR A 81 -4.88 -7.53 9.03
N ASP A 82 -4.86 -7.88 10.31
CA ASP A 82 -4.86 -9.27 10.77
C ASP A 82 -5.84 -9.44 11.94
N LEU A 83 -6.47 -10.60 12.01
CA LEU A 83 -7.35 -10.99 13.11
C LEU A 83 -6.83 -12.31 13.68
N LEU A 84 -6.46 -12.29 14.96
CA LEU A 84 -5.98 -13.47 15.67
C LEU A 84 -7.06 -13.96 16.64
N ASN A 85 -7.21 -15.28 16.76
CA ASN A 85 -8.12 -15.89 17.71
C ASN A 85 -7.41 -16.06 19.07
N ASP A 86 -7.79 -15.25 20.05
CA ASP A 86 -7.23 -15.31 21.41
C ASP A 86 -7.95 -16.41 22.20
N LYS A 87 -7.45 -17.64 22.10
CA LYS A 87 -8.10 -18.84 22.64
C LYS A 87 -8.58 -18.64 24.09
N SER A 88 -9.84 -18.99 24.34
CA SER A 88 -10.46 -18.86 25.66
C SER A 88 -11.60 -19.86 25.80
N MET A 89 -11.68 -20.53 26.95
CA MET A 89 -12.62 -21.64 27.19
C MET A 89 -14.09 -21.19 27.34
N PHE A 90 -14.32 -19.97 27.83
CA PHE A 90 -15.65 -19.50 28.21
C PHE A 90 -16.13 -18.28 27.43
N ARG A 91 -15.30 -17.75 26.54
CA ARG A 91 -15.52 -16.47 25.87
C ARG A 91 -14.89 -16.49 24.50
N ASN A 92 -15.56 -15.88 23.53
CA ASN A 92 -15.01 -15.59 22.22
C ASN A 92 -14.11 -14.37 22.33
N LYS A 93 -12.80 -14.51 22.07
CA LYS A 93 -11.87 -13.39 22.08
C LYS A 93 -11.08 -13.34 20.77
N LEU A 94 -10.78 -12.13 20.35
CA LEU A 94 -9.95 -11.89 19.17
C LEU A 94 -9.02 -10.71 19.41
N ILE A 95 -7.97 -10.64 18.60
CA ILE A 95 -7.03 -9.54 18.57
C ILE A 95 -7.05 -8.93 17.18
N LEU A 96 -7.39 -7.66 17.09
CA LEU A 96 -7.28 -6.87 15.86
C LEU A 96 -5.89 -6.24 15.79
N GLN A 97 -5.17 -6.52 14.70
CA GLN A 97 -3.86 -5.94 14.44
C GLN A 97 -3.83 -5.18 13.12
N PHE A 98 -3.13 -4.04 13.13
CA PHE A 98 -2.68 -3.37 11.92
C PHE A 98 -1.16 -3.41 11.85
N LYS A 99 -0.64 -3.84 10.70
CA LYS A 99 0.78 -3.93 10.39
C LYS A 99 1.14 -2.91 9.31
N ASP A 100 2.28 -2.25 9.44
CA ASP A 100 2.81 -1.33 8.44
C ASP A 100 3.46 -2.08 7.25
N CYS A 101 4.07 -1.33 6.32
CA CYS A 101 4.80 -1.88 5.18
C CYS A 101 6.03 -2.73 5.56
N ASN A 102 6.55 -2.58 6.78
CA ASN A 102 7.67 -3.36 7.32
C ASN A 102 7.19 -4.56 8.16
N ASN A 103 5.90 -4.90 8.10
CA ASN A 103 5.25 -5.91 8.92
C ASN A 103 5.31 -5.64 10.43
N LYS A 104 5.59 -4.40 10.85
CA LYS A 104 5.57 -4.01 12.26
C LYS A 104 4.13 -3.74 12.69
N VAL A 105 3.74 -4.32 13.81
CA VAL A 105 2.42 -4.08 14.42
C VAL A 105 2.39 -2.66 14.98
N VAL A 106 1.57 -1.80 14.38
CA VAL A 106 1.36 -0.41 14.81
C VAL A 106 0.08 -0.23 15.62
N PHE A 107 -0.81 -1.22 15.58
CA PHE A 107 -2.02 -1.28 16.39
C PHE A 107 -2.29 -2.70 16.80
N ASN A 108 -2.65 -2.89 18.06
CA ASN A 108 -2.97 -4.20 18.62
C ASN A 108 -4.02 -4.02 19.71
N GLU A 109 -5.24 -4.48 19.44
CA GLU A 109 -6.37 -4.28 20.33
C GLU A 109 -7.12 -5.59 20.56
N LYS A 110 -7.49 -5.86 21.81
CA LYS A 110 -8.17 -7.11 22.19
C LYS A 110 -9.67 -6.87 22.38
N GLY A 111 -10.48 -7.76 21.84
CA GLY A 111 -11.93 -7.78 22.01
C GLY A 111 -12.39 -9.09 22.65
N SER A 112 -13.46 -9.04 23.44
CA SER A 112 -14.00 -10.25 24.08
C SER A 112 -15.51 -10.21 24.22
N SER A 113 -16.19 -11.27 23.82
CA SER A 113 -17.64 -11.41 24.00
C SER A 113 -17.98 -12.49 25.02
N MET A 114 -19.08 -12.28 25.75
CA MET A 114 -19.70 -13.30 26.60
C MET A 114 -20.70 -14.18 25.84
N ILE A 115 -21.06 -13.80 24.60
CA ILE A 115 -21.92 -14.60 23.73
C ILE A 115 -21.16 -15.89 23.40
N LYS A 116 -21.79 -17.04 23.65
CA LYS A 116 -21.13 -18.35 23.52
C LYS A 116 -21.08 -18.80 22.07
N GLU A 117 -22.11 -18.47 21.30
CA GLU A 117 -22.20 -18.75 19.88
C GLU A 117 -21.07 -18.04 19.12
N PHE A 118 -20.27 -18.80 18.37
CA PHE A 118 -19.02 -18.30 17.77
C PHE A 118 -19.23 -17.11 16.85
N GLU A 119 -20.15 -17.19 15.89
CA GLU A 119 -20.39 -16.11 14.92
C GLU A 119 -20.78 -14.78 15.58
N PRO A 120 -21.89 -14.69 16.35
CA PRO A 120 -22.24 -13.44 17.00
C PRO A 120 -21.24 -13.04 18.09
N GLY A 121 -20.58 -14.00 18.74
CA GLY A 121 -19.55 -13.73 19.75
C GLY A 121 -18.28 -13.10 19.17
N PHE A 122 -17.78 -13.59 18.03
CA PHE A 122 -16.63 -12.96 17.37
C PHE A 122 -17.00 -11.63 16.71
N GLN A 123 -18.21 -11.49 16.16
CA GLN A 123 -18.69 -10.20 15.66
C GLN A 123 -18.80 -9.16 16.78
N ASP A 124 -19.31 -9.53 17.94
CA ASP A 124 -19.39 -8.65 19.11
C ASP A 124 -17.99 -8.29 19.64
N ALA A 125 -17.10 -9.28 19.77
CA ALA A 125 -15.70 -9.03 20.14
C ALA A 125 -15.02 -8.06 19.16
N LEU A 126 -15.25 -8.21 17.85
CA LEU A 126 -14.71 -7.31 16.83
C LEU A 126 -15.26 -5.89 17.00
N LYS A 127 -16.58 -5.71 17.21
CA LYS A 127 -17.19 -4.40 17.45
C LYS A 127 -16.52 -3.66 18.61
N GLN A 128 -16.21 -4.35 19.70
CA GLN A 128 -15.52 -3.75 20.85
C GLN A 128 -14.12 -3.21 20.48
N THR A 129 -13.36 -3.94 19.65
CA THR A 129 -12.06 -3.44 19.16
C THR A 129 -12.21 -2.25 18.22
N LEU A 130 -13.22 -2.28 17.33
CA LEU A 130 -13.45 -1.25 16.32
C LEU A 130 -13.77 0.12 16.95
N VAL A 131 -14.39 0.16 18.13
CA VAL A 131 -14.67 1.43 18.85
C VAL A 131 -13.37 2.21 19.12
N LYS A 132 -12.27 1.51 19.40
CA LYS A 132 -10.98 2.11 19.76
C LYS A 132 -10.15 2.60 18.56
N ILE A 133 -10.60 2.33 17.34
CA ILE A 133 -9.93 2.79 16.13
C ILE A 133 -10.26 4.28 15.93
N PRO A 134 -9.26 5.17 15.81
CA PRO A 134 -9.51 6.57 15.52
C PRO A 134 -10.01 6.74 14.08
N VAL A 135 -10.68 7.86 13.81
CA VAL A 135 -11.06 8.24 12.44
C VAL A 135 -9.80 8.55 11.63
N SER A 136 -9.76 8.14 10.36
CA SER A 136 -8.66 8.44 9.45
C SER A 136 -8.49 9.95 9.29
N ASN A 137 -7.27 10.43 9.52
CA ASN A 137 -6.86 11.82 9.32
C ASN A 137 -5.40 11.86 8.84
N PRO A 138 -5.13 11.37 7.61
CA PRO A 138 -3.78 11.32 7.09
C PRO A 138 -3.27 12.76 6.92
N THR A 139 -2.40 13.20 7.83
CA THR A 139 -1.64 14.42 7.61
C THR A 139 -0.64 14.17 6.48
N THR A 140 -0.40 15.17 5.64
CA THR A 140 0.56 15.15 4.52
C THR A 140 2.00 14.79 4.91
N THR A 141 2.27 14.57 6.19
CA THR A 141 3.56 14.21 6.79
C THR A 141 4.05 12.80 6.45
N VAL A 142 3.20 11.87 5.98
CA VAL A 142 3.66 10.54 5.53
C VAL A 142 4.45 10.60 4.21
N ASN A 143 4.45 11.75 3.52
CA ASN A 143 5.30 12.00 2.36
C ASN A 143 6.72 12.49 2.71
N LYS A 144 7.01 12.74 4.00
CA LYS A 144 8.29 13.35 4.43
C LYS A 144 9.15 12.40 5.28
N ILE A 145 9.41 11.20 4.76
CA ILE A 145 10.59 10.41 5.18
C ILE A 145 11.61 10.29 4.02
N ALA A 146 11.32 10.86 2.83
CA ALA A 146 12.26 10.91 1.71
C ALA A 146 12.93 12.29 1.49
N GLU A 147 12.56 13.32 2.24
CA GLU A 147 13.06 14.69 2.02
C GLU A 147 13.54 15.35 3.31
N THR A 148 14.68 14.92 3.81
CA THR A 148 15.69 15.78 4.46
C THR A 148 17.01 15.01 4.40
N THR A 149 17.83 15.18 3.37
CA THR A 149 18.98 16.07 3.43
C THR A 149 19.50 16.28 2.01
N SER A 150 19.58 17.54 1.57
CA SER A 150 20.62 18.12 0.68
C SER A 150 20.02 19.17 -0.28
N THR A 151 19.77 20.37 0.24
CA THR A 151 20.06 21.63 -0.47
C THR A 151 21.57 21.86 -0.25
N GLU A 152 22.48 22.01 -1.22
CA GLU A 152 22.54 22.94 -2.38
C GLU A 152 23.77 22.56 -3.27
N PRO A 153 24.21 23.31 -4.31
CA PRO A 153 23.89 23.20 -5.74
C PRO A 153 25.00 22.60 -6.66
N ILE A 154 24.53 22.24 -7.86
CA ILE A 154 25.16 21.90 -9.16
C ILE A 154 26.67 22.21 -9.36
N LYS A 155 27.45 21.17 -9.75
CA LYS A 155 28.40 21.24 -10.89
C LYS A 155 28.72 19.85 -11.49
N LYS A 156 28.69 19.77 -12.82
CA LYS A 156 29.00 18.65 -13.73
C LYS A 156 30.35 17.96 -13.44
N GLN A 157 30.44 16.63 -13.59
CA GLN A 157 31.26 15.92 -14.61
C GLN A 157 31.02 14.39 -14.61
N LEU A 158 31.00 13.78 -15.80
CA LEU A 158 30.98 12.33 -16.05
C LEU A 158 32.33 11.68 -15.66
N GLN A 159 32.32 10.44 -15.14
CA GLN A 159 32.75 9.21 -15.84
C GLN A 159 33.23 8.09 -14.86
N ASP A 160 32.52 6.97 -14.90
CA ASP A 160 32.93 5.55 -14.83
C ASP A 160 33.85 5.01 -13.70
N SER A 161 33.29 4.13 -12.84
CA SER A 161 33.84 2.78 -12.56
C SER A 161 32.95 1.96 -11.59
N LYS A 162 32.35 0.89 -12.14
CA LYS A 162 32.09 -0.46 -11.62
C LYS A 162 31.90 -0.77 -10.11
N GLU A 163 30.73 -1.40 -9.87
CA GLU A 163 30.42 -2.55 -8.99
C GLU A 163 30.58 -2.46 -7.44
N ALA A 164 29.45 -2.34 -6.72
CA ALA A 164 28.86 -3.43 -5.92
C ALA A 164 27.55 -3.01 -5.20
N ILE A 165 26.43 -3.50 -5.75
CA ILE A 165 25.17 -4.00 -5.15
C ILE A 165 24.83 -3.62 -3.69
N LEU A 166 23.74 -2.85 -3.51
CA LEU A 166 22.60 -3.28 -2.68
C LEU A 166 21.30 -2.57 -3.11
N GLN A 167 20.20 -3.32 -3.03
CA GLN A 167 18.90 -3.12 -3.67
C GLN A 167 18.16 -1.88 -3.16
N THR A 168 17.78 -1.00 -4.09
CA THR A 168 16.76 0.04 -3.86
C THR A 168 15.86 0.10 -5.09
N SER A 169 14.54 0.08 -4.87
CA SER A 169 13.45 0.07 -5.85
C SER A 169 13.79 0.61 -7.26
N ASN A 170 13.90 -0.30 -8.25
CA ASN A 170 14.01 0.05 -9.67
C ASN A 170 12.68 0.61 -10.19
N VAL A 171 12.36 1.86 -9.84
CA VAL A 171 11.26 2.60 -10.45
C VAL A 171 11.73 3.10 -11.81
N VAL A 172 11.59 2.25 -12.84
CA VAL A 172 11.92 2.61 -14.22
C VAL A 172 10.81 3.50 -14.77
N ARG A 173 11.18 4.71 -15.22
CA ARG A 173 10.24 5.68 -15.80
C ARG A 173 10.20 5.53 -17.31
N TYR A 174 9.02 5.68 -17.87
CA TYR A 174 8.79 5.69 -19.31
C TYR A 174 7.97 6.90 -19.72
N SER A 175 8.11 7.35 -20.97
CA SER A 175 7.35 8.48 -21.48
C SER A 175 7.16 8.40 -22.99
N ASN A 176 6.01 8.90 -23.47
CA ASN A 176 5.71 9.07 -24.90
C ASN A 176 5.79 10.55 -25.34
N GLY A 177 6.45 11.41 -24.55
CA GLY A 177 6.52 12.86 -24.78
C GLY A 177 5.39 13.65 -24.13
N THR A 178 4.17 13.11 -24.11
CA THR A 178 2.99 13.77 -23.50
C THR A 178 2.74 13.28 -22.08
N ILE A 179 2.87 11.98 -21.85
CA ILE A 179 2.59 11.30 -20.58
C ILE A 179 3.89 10.72 -20.05
N SER A 180 4.09 10.79 -18.74
CA SER A 180 5.18 10.13 -18.03
C SER A 180 4.61 9.10 -17.07
N VAL A 181 4.97 7.83 -17.28
CA VAL A 181 4.49 6.71 -16.48
C VAL A 181 5.64 6.03 -15.75
N GLN A 182 5.34 5.44 -14.60
CA GLN A 182 6.26 4.64 -13.81
C GLN A 182 5.87 3.18 -13.95
N LYS A 183 6.84 2.31 -14.28
CA LYS A 183 6.63 0.87 -14.30
C LYS A 183 6.79 0.32 -12.89
N ILE A 184 5.75 -0.35 -12.39
CA ILE A 184 5.76 -1.05 -11.10
C ILE A 184 5.50 -2.53 -11.35
N GLN A 185 6.44 -3.38 -10.98
CA GLN A 185 6.30 -4.83 -11.08
C GLN A 185 5.37 -5.34 -9.96
N ILE A 186 4.31 -6.07 -10.31
CA ILE A 186 3.38 -6.65 -9.34
C ILE A 186 3.80 -8.07 -8.98
N ASP A 187 4.10 -8.89 -9.99
CA ASP A 187 4.65 -10.25 -9.88
C ASP A 187 5.44 -10.61 -11.15
N ASN A 188 5.96 -11.83 -11.28
CA ASN A 188 6.79 -12.25 -12.43
C ASN A 188 6.08 -12.16 -13.79
N SER A 189 4.74 -12.19 -13.80
CA SER A 189 3.90 -12.21 -14.99
C SER A 189 3.13 -10.90 -15.22
N GLN A 190 3.11 -9.99 -14.25
CA GLN A 190 2.27 -8.80 -14.28
C GLN A 190 3.01 -7.55 -13.78
N PHE A 191 2.83 -6.45 -14.51
CA PHE A 191 3.26 -5.12 -14.09
C PHE A 191 2.21 -4.07 -14.45
N ILE A 192 2.33 -2.89 -13.86
CA ILE A 192 1.45 -1.76 -14.13
C ILE A 192 2.26 -0.53 -14.53
N LEU A 193 1.63 0.33 -15.31
CA LEU A 193 2.09 1.67 -15.62
C LEU A 193 1.23 2.67 -14.84
N VAL A 194 1.88 3.52 -14.05
CA VAL A 194 1.22 4.52 -13.20
C VAL A 194 1.59 5.92 -13.67
N ASP A 195 0.58 6.75 -13.95
CA ASP A 195 0.76 8.18 -14.19
C ASP A 195 0.92 8.91 -12.85
N GLY A 196 1.93 9.77 -12.72
CA GLY A 196 2.16 10.56 -11.51
C GLY A 196 1.07 11.60 -11.22
N ASN A 197 0.21 11.93 -12.19
CA ASN A 197 -0.82 12.95 -12.08
C ASN A 197 -2.25 12.39 -11.83
N SER A 198 -2.42 11.07 -11.78
CA SER A 198 -3.73 10.43 -11.67
C SER A 198 -3.79 9.43 -10.51
N SER A 199 -4.95 9.30 -9.87
CA SER A 199 -5.22 8.29 -8.83
C SER A 199 -5.53 6.91 -9.40
N VAL A 200 -5.74 6.77 -10.73
CA VAL A 200 -6.03 5.49 -11.39
C VAL A 200 -4.80 5.03 -12.18
N PRO A 201 -4.38 3.75 -12.11
CA PRO A 201 -3.31 3.23 -12.95
C PRO A 201 -3.59 3.48 -14.44
N PHE A 202 -2.57 3.88 -15.18
CA PHE A 202 -2.69 4.14 -16.62
C PHE A 202 -2.99 2.86 -17.40
N ALA A 203 -2.26 1.79 -17.11
CA ALA A 203 -2.47 0.48 -17.73
C ALA A 203 -1.95 -0.66 -16.84
N THR A 204 -2.63 -1.80 -16.89
CA THR A 204 -2.19 -3.07 -16.28
C THR A 204 -1.80 -4.04 -17.38
N LEU A 205 -0.58 -4.58 -17.33
CA LEU A 205 -0.01 -5.46 -18.35
C LEU A 205 0.25 -6.84 -17.77
N LYS A 206 -0.39 -7.86 -18.33
CA LYS A 206 -0.23 -9.26 -17.95
C LYS A 206 0.38 -10.05 -19.10
N SER A 207 1.44 -10.81 -18.83
CA SER A 207 2.19 -11.58 -19.81
C SER A 207 1.29 -12.61 -20.51
N THR A 208 1.50 -12.78 -21.82
CA THR A 208 0.88 -13.85 -22.60
C THR A 208 1.83 -15.05 -22.73
N THR A 209 1.41 -16.09 -23.45
CA THR A 209 2.29 -17.21 -23.81
C THR A 209 3.38 -16.81 -24.79
N LYS A 210 3.20 -15.71 -25.53
CA LYS A 210 4.24 -15.15 -26.39
C LYS A 210 5.07 -14.17 -25.59
N GLU A 211 6.37 -14.45 -25.51
CA GLU A 211 7.32 -13.59 -24.81
C GLU A 211 7.30 -12.16 -25.37
N GLY A 212 7.36 -11.18 -24.45
CA GLY A 212 7.34 -9.76 -24.81
C GLY A 212 5.98 -9.23 -25.28
N VAL A 213 4.90 -10.04 -25.23
CA VAL A 213 3.53 -9.61 -25.55
C VAL A 213 2.64 -9.74 -24.31
N PHE A 214 1.80 -8.73 -24.09
CA PHE A 214 0.97 -8.54 -22.91
C PHE A 214 -0.50 -8.34 -23.28
N ARG A 215 -1.38 -8.90 -22.46
CA ARG A 215 -2.78 -8.46 -22.36
C ARG A 215 -2.80 -7.20 -21.51
N VAL A 216 -3.36 -6.13 -22.04
CA VAL A 216 -3.39 -4.83 -21.41
C VAL A 216 -4.81 -4.48 -21.02
N LYS A 217 -5.01 -4.03 -19.78
CA LYS A 217 -6.25 -3.38 -19.34
C LYS A 217 -5.95 -1.93 -19.02
N LEU A 218 -6.56 -1.01 -19.77
CA LEU A 218 -6.36 0.43 -19.61
C LEU A 218 -7.06 0.94 -18.36
N GLY A 219 -6.63 2.09 -17.84
CA GLY A 219 -7.30 2.79 -16.75
C GLY A 219 -8.76 3.15 -17.06
N SER A 220 -9.12 3.28 -18.34
CA SER A 220 -10.51 3.44 -18.81
C SER A 220 -11.37 2.19 -18.64
N GLY A 221 -10.76 1.02 -18.41
CA GLY A 221 -11.43 -0.28 -18.29
C GLY A 221 -11.39 -1.13 -19.56
N GLU A 222 -11.05 -0.54 -20.70
CA GLU A 222 -10.93 -1.23 -22.00
C GLU A 222 -9.75 -2.20 -22.01
N SER A 223 -9.87 -3.27 -22.81
CA SER A 223 -8.82 -4.29 -22.96
C SER A 223 -8.19 -4.21 -24.34
N THR A 224 -6.86 -4.30 -24.38
CA THR A 224 -6.07 -4.20 -25.60
C THR A 224 -4.79 -5.07 -25.48
N ILE A 225 -3.87 -4.95 -26.42
CA ILE A 225 -2.56 -5.60 -26.41
C ILE A 225 -1.44 -4.59 -26.23
N GLY A 226 -0.32 -5.07 -25.71
CA GLY A 226 0.90 -4.32 -25.63
C GLY A 226 2.09 -5.24 -25.80
N TYR A 227 3.23 -4.71 -26.16
CA TYR A 227 4.43 -5.49 -26.43
C TYR A 227 5.69 -4.66 -26.25
N TYR A 228 6.83 -5.34 -26.12
CA TYR A 228 8.12 -4.68 -26.20
C TYR A 228 8.54 -4.49 -27.65
N GLU A 229 9.00 -3.28 -27.99
CA GLU A 229 9.62 -2.96 -29.27
C GLU A 229 10.86 -2.12 -28.99
N ASN A 230 12.06 -2.60 -29.32
CA ASN A 230 13.33 -1.90 -29.07
C ASN A 230 13.50 -1.40 -27.62
N ALA A 231 13.18 -2.26 -26.63
CA ALA A 231 13.17 -1.94 -25.20
C ALA A 231 12.13 -0.90 -24.73
N ASN A 232 11.29 -0.38 -25.64
CA ASN A 232 10.16 0.48 -25.32
C ASN A 232 8.91 -0.36 -25.07
N ILE A 233 8.00 0.14 -24.24
CA ILE A 233 6.68 -0.46 -24.04
C ILE A 233 5.73 0.16 -25.06
N VAL A 234 5.16 -0.67 -25.92
CA VAL A 234 4.14 -0.28 -26.89
C VAL A 234 2.78 -0.74 -26.40
N ILE A 235 1.78 0.12 -26.45
CA ILE A 235 0.38 -0.22 -26.15
C ILE A 235 -0.48 0.20 -27.34
N GLU A 236 -1.36 -0.70 -27.79
CA GLU A 236 -2.36 -0.38 -28.80
C GLU A 236 -3.54 0.34 -28.15
N MET A 237 -3.68 1.65 -28.37
CA MET A 237 -4.79 2.42 -27.80
C MET A 237 -5.99 2.43 -28.73
N PRO A 238 -7.20 2.09 -28.24
CA PRO A 238 -8.40 2.13 -29.05
C PRO A 238 -8.78 3.58 -29.40
N LYS A 239 -9.27 3.78 -30.62
CA LYS A 239 -9.86 5.03 -31.10
C LYS A 239 -11.38 4.94 -31.12
N ALA A 240 -12.05 6.09 -31.11
CA ALA A 240 -13.51 6.18 -31.19
C ALA A 240 -14.14 5.52 -32.43
N ASN A 241 -13.35 5.34 -33.50
CA ASN A 241 -13.79 4.70 -34.75
C ASN A 241 -13.57 3.16 -34.77
N GLY A 242 -13.08 2.56 -33.67
CA GLY A 242 -12.81 1.12 -33.57
C GLY A 242 -11.41 0.69 -34.04
N ASP A 243 -10.62 1.60 -34.61
CA ASP A 243 -9.21 1.34 -34.93
C ASP A 243 -8.32 1.45 -33.70
N TYR A 244 -7.06 1.03 -33.82
CA TYR A 244 -6.04 1.16 -32.78
C TYR A 244 -4.89 2.04 -33.24
N ILE A 245 -4.24 2.73 -32.29
CA ILE A 245 -2.97 3.43 -32.51
C ILE A 245 -1.88 2.92 -31.61
N LYS A 246 -0.67 2.93 -32.14
CA LYS A 246 0.56 2.64 -31.41
C LYS A 246 0.92 3.83 -30.53
N GLU A 247 0.93 3.61 -29.22
CA GLU A 247 1.56 4.51 -28.25
C GLU A 247 2.86 3.90 -27.75
N VAL A 248 3.96 4.64 -27.86
CA VAL A 248 5.31 4.17 -27.52
C VAL A 248 5.83 4.88 -26.29
N PHE A 249 6.01 4.11 -25.22
CA PHE A 249 6.60 4.57 -23.98
C PHE A 249 8.09 4.19 -23.96
N ALA A 250 8.95 5.17 -24.17
CA ALA A 250 10.40 5.00 -24.12
C ALA A 250 10.93 5.18 -22.71
N ALA A 251 11.91 4.37 -22.31
CA ALA A 251 12.56 4.50 -21.00
C ALA A 251 13.26 5.86 -20.89
N LYS A 252 13.14 6.52 -19.73
CA LYS A 252 13.79 7.78 -19.38
C LYS A 252 14.83 7.57 -18.30
#